data_AF-A0A9D4Q7A0-F1
#
_entry.id   AF-A0A9D4Q7A0-F1
#
_cell.length_a   1.000
_cell.length_b   1.000
_cell.length_c   1.000
_cell.angle_alpha   90.00
_cell.angle_beta   90.00
_cell.angle_gamma   90.00
#
_symmetry.space_group_name_H-M   'P 1'
#
loop_
_entity.id
_entity.type
_entity.pdbx_description
1 polymer ?
#
loop_
_entity_poly.entity_id
_entity_poly.type
_entity_poly.pdbx_seq_one_letter_code
_entity_poly.pdbx_strand_id
1 'polypeptide(L)'
;MFALVRFVEEKTDKRYVIPVADVANFEPQNDLDFDNTMPYDAYWHDEDDDVNSGMHAVQILKLVVLQILQGRHLARDTMLQHELSMKRPHQQ
;
A
#
# COMPACT_ATOMS: atom_id res chain seq x y z
N MET A 1 -0.90 -0.64 7.75
CA MET A 1 0.31 -0.72 6.90
C MET A 1 -0.01 -1.69 5.78
N PHE A 2 0.62 -1.55 4.61
CA PHE A 2 0.43 -2.44 3.46
C PHE A 2 1.77 -3.05 3.05
N ALA A 3 1.74 -4.26 2.51
CA ALA A 3 2.89 -4.95 1.95
C ALA A 3 2.74 -5.08 0.43
N LEU A 4 3.80 -4.73 -0.30
CA LEU A 4 3.96 -5.12 -1.69
C LEU A 4 4.59 -6.51 -1.71
N VAL A 5 3.88 -7.48 -2.25
CA VAL A 5 4.26 -8.89 -2.25
C VAL A 5 4.29 -9.48 -3.65
N ARG A 6 4.99 -10.60 -3.80
CA ARG A 6 4.87 -11.51 -4.95
C ARG A 6 4.68 -12.93 -4.44
N PHE A 7 3.92 -13.76 -5.15
CA PHE A 7 3.82 -15.18 -4.82
C PHE A 7 5.13 -15.89 -5.16
N VAL A 8 5.59 -16.76 -4.27
CA VAL A 8 6.83 -17.52 -4.48
C VAL A 8 6.66 -18.57 -5.58
N GLU A 9 5.45 -19.12 -5.71
CA GLU A 9 5.13 -20.17 -6.68
C GLU A 9 4.83 -19.64 -8.09
N GLU A 10 4.48 -18.35 -8.22
CA GLU A 10 4.26 -17.74 -9.51
C GLU A 10 5.57 -17.55 -10.26
N LYS A 11 5.64 -18.04 -11.50
CA LYS A 11 6.78 -17.79 -12.40
C LYS A 11 6.81 -16.38 -12.96
N THR A 12 5.76 -15.60 -12.71
CA THR A 12 5.62 -14.22 -13.17
C THR A 12 6.10 -13.25 -12.10
N ASP A 13 6.74 -12.14 -12.47
CA ASP A 13 7.08 -11.06 -11.52
C ASP A 13 5.87 -10.17 -11.19
N LYS A 14 4.68 -10.79 -11.09
CA LYS A 14 3.45 -10.08 -10.78
C LYS A 14 3.50 -9.69 -9.30
N ARG A 15 3.07 -8.46 -9.02
CA ARG A 15 3.17 -7.85 -7.69
C ARG A 15 1.78 -7.45 -7.24
N TYR A 16 1.56 -7.62 -5.96
CA TYR A 16 0.28 -7.40 -5.33
C TYR A 16 0.46 -6.55 -4.09
N VAL A 17 -0.58 -5.81 -3.72
CA VAL A 17 -0.60 -5.02 -2.49
C VAL A 17 -1.62 -5.64 -1.57
N ILE A 18 -1.17 -6.08 -0.39
CA ILE A 18 -2.04 -6.65 0.63
C ILE A 18 -1.92 -5.88 1.94
N PRO A 19 -2.98 -5.85 2.77
CA PRO A 19 -2.87 -5.47 4.17
C PRO A 19 -1.81 -6.30 4.89
N VAL A 20 -0.99 -5.67 5.73
CA VAL A 20 -0.04 -6.40 6.60
C VAL A 20 -0.76 -7.37 7.54
N ALA A 21 -2.01 -7.06 7.92
CA ALA A 21 -2.83 -7.92 8.77
C ALA A 21 -3.12 -9.30 8.16
N ASP A 22 -3.01 -9.42 6.84
CA ASP A 22 -3.22 -10.69 6.14
C ASP A 22 -1.94 -11.54 6.10
N VAL A 23 -0.79 -11.01 6.53
CA VAL A 23 0.46 -11.76 6.64
C VAL A 23 0.53 -12.41 8.02
N ALA A 24 0.59 -13.73 8.06
CA ALA A 24 0.56 -14.49 9.30
C ALA A 24 1.83 -14.29 10.14
N ASN A 25 1.63 -14.15 11.46
CA ASN A 25 2.70 -13.98 12.46
C ASN A 25 3.64 -12.80 12.16
N PHE A 26 3.12 -11.75 11.51
CA PHE A 26 3.93 -10.64 11.04
C PHE A 26 3.36 -9.29 11.51
N GLU A 27 4.06 -8.65 12.45
CA GLU A 27 3.66 -7.38 13.06
C GLU A 27 4.80 -6.34 12.96
N PRO A 28 5.11 -5.83 11.76
CA PRO A 28 6.18 -4.87 11.54
C PRO A 28 5.88 -3.54 12.25
N GLN A 29 6.90 -2.97 12.88
CA GLN A 29 6.81 -1.68 13.58
C GLN A 29 7.16 -0.51 12.64
N ASN A 30 7.96 -0.77 11.61
CA ASN A 30 8.35 0.21 10.60
C ASN A 30 8.46 -0.41 9.19
N ASP A 31 8.81 0.41 8.18
CA ASP A 31 8.84 0.01 6.78
C ASP A 31 10.08 -0.79 6.37
N LEU A 32 11.03 -1.00 7.29
CA LEU A 32 12.24 -1.81 7.12
C LEU A 32 12.16 -3.15 7.88
N ASP A 33 11.09 -3.39 8.64
CA ASP A 33 10.91 -4.63 9.42
C ASP A 33 10.43 -5.79 8.55
N PHE A 34 11.19 -6.13 7.50
CA PHE A 34 10.96 -7.31 6.67
C PHE A 34 12.26 -7.82 6.07
N ASP A 35 12.33 -9.11 5.77
CA ASP A 35 13.43 -9.74 5.06
C ASP A 35 12.97 -10.05 3.63
N ASN A 36 13.54 -9.34 2.65
CA ASN A 36 13.17 -9.52 1.25
C ASN A 36 13.70 -10.82 0.63
N THR A 37 14.41 -11.66 1.37
CA THR A 37 14.92 -12.96 0.93
C THR A 37 14.08 -14.12 1.44
N MET A 38 13.27 -13.91 2.48
CA MET A 38 12.46 -14.96 3.10
C MET A 38 11.02 -14.98 2.58
N PRO A 39 10.42 -16.19 2.46
CA PRO A 39 8.99 -16.32 2.27
C PRO A 39 8.23 -16.06 3.59
N TYR A 40 7.05 -15.49 3.44
CA TYR A 40 6.05 -15.23 4.47
C TYR A 40 4.76 -15.93 4.07
N ASP A 41 3.97 -16.36 5.02
CA ASP A 41 2.63 -16.89 4.73
C ASP A 41 1.63 -15.74 4.77
N ALA A 42 0.86 -15.56 3.70
CA ALA A 42 -0.18 -14.56 3.61
C ALA A 42 -1.52 -15.18 3.22
N TYR A 43 -2.57 -14.70 3.85
CA TYR A 43 -3.94 -15.01 3.51
C TYR A 43 -4.35 -14.23 2.27
N TRP A 44 -4.89 -14.93 1.28
CA TRP A 44 -5.25 -14.31 0.00
C TRP A 44 -6.76 -14.30 -0.22
N HIS A 45 -7.27 -13.10 -0.47
CA HIS A 45 -8.63 -12.86 -0.91
C HIS A 45 -8.62 -12.53 -2.39
N ASP A 46 -9.20 -13.41 -3.20
CA ASP A 46 -9.45 -13.11 -4.60
C ASP A 46 -10.66 -12.15 -4.69
N GLU A 47 -10.44 -10.95 -5.23
CA GLU A 47 -11.49 -9.94 -5.40
C GLU A 47 -12.50 -10.33 -6.48
N ASP A 48 -12.14 -11.23 -7.40
CA ASP A 48 -12.97 -11.56 -8.57
C ASP A 48 -13.92 -12.74 -8.32
N ASP A 49 -13.63 -13.65 -7.38
CA ASP A 49 -14.40 -14.90 -7.22
C ASP A 49 -14.99 -15.11 -5.82
N ASP A 50 -14.75 -14.21 -4.85
CA ASP A 50 -15.13 -14.39 -3.42
C ASP A 50 -14.58 -15.70 -2.79
N VAL A 51 -13.78 -16.46 -3.54
CA VAL A 51 -13.11 -17.67 -3.10
C VAL A 51 -11.83 -17.24 -2.42
N ASN A 52 -11.91 -17.17 -1.11
CA ASN A 52 -10.74 -17.19 -0.26
C ASN A 52 -9.86 -18.41 -0.63
N SER A 53 -8.72 -18.12 -1.23
CA SER A 53 -7.81 -19.14 -1.77
C SER A 53 -6.99 -19.82 -0.66
N GLY A 54 -7.01 -19.24 0.55
CA GLY A 54 -6.32 -19.74 1.72
C GLY A 54 -4.98 -19.05 1.94
N MET A 55 -4.05 -19.80 2.55
CA MET A 55 -2.71 -19.32 2.89
C MET A 55 -1.74 -19.64 1.76
N HIS A 56 -0.94 -18.65 1.38
CA HIS A 56 0.04 -18.76 0.31
C HIS A 56 1.40 -18.22 0.73
N ALA A 57 2.46 -18.84 0.25
CA ALA A 57 3.81 -18.34 0.42
C ALA A 57 4.05 -17.13 -0.50
N VAL A 58 4.32 -15.98 0.11
CA VAL A 58 4.62 -14.72 -0.55
C VAL A 58 5.98 -14.18 -0.11
N GLN A 59 6.61 -13.38 -0.94
CA GLN A 59 7.80 -12.64 -0.57
C GLN A 59 7.45 -11.16 -0.46
N ILE A 60 7.76 -10.56 0.69
CA ILE A 60 7.58 -9.12 0.90
C ILE A 60 8.72 -8.39 0.20
N LEU A 61 8.35 -7.48 -0.71
CA LEU A 61 9.28 -6.66 -1.46
C LEU A 61 9.41 -5.26 -0.84
N LYS A 62 8.36 -4.77 -0.21
CA LYS A 62 8.31 -3.45 0.43
C LYS A 62 7.14 -3.32 1.39
N LEU A 63 7.33 -2.57 2.48
CA LEU A 63 6.25 -2.11 3.36
C LEU A 63 5.92 -0.64 3.10
N VAL A 64 4.64 -0.27 3.24
CA VAL A 64 4.15 1.10 3.05
C VAL A 64 3.23 1.49 4.20
N VAL A 65 3.58 2.59 4.88
CA VAL A 65 2.74 3.22 5.91
C VAL A 65 1.82 4.24 5.25
N LEU A 66 0.51 4.12 5.48
CA LEU A 66 -0.52 4.96 4.85
C LEU A 66 -0.39 6.46 5.20
N GLN A 67 0.44 6.84 6.17
CA GLN A 67 0.74 8.25 6.48
C GLN A 67 1.34 9.02 5.28
N ILE A 68 1.98 8.33 4.34
CA ILE A 68 2.58 8.94 3.13
C ILE A 68 1.50 9.33 2.08
N LEU A 69 0.28 8.79 2.18
CA LEU A 69 -0.80 9.09 1.23
C LEU A 69 -1.55 10.40 1.53
N GLN A 70 -1.50 10.90 2.76
CA GLN A 70 -2.13 12.18 3.12
C GLN A 70 -1.28 13.40 2.74
N GLY A 71 0.05 13.26 2.68
CA GLY A 71 0.97 14.35 2.34
C GLY A 71 0.94 14.80 0.87
N ARG A 72 0.51 13.94 -0.06
CA ARG A 72 0.40 14.29 -1.49
C ARG A 72 -0.96 14.90 -1.87
N HIS A 73 -2.00 14.71 -1.06
CA HIS A 73 -3.31 15.34 -1.29
C HIS A 73 -3.34 16.79 -0.77
N LEU A 74 -2.77 17.04 0.42
CA LEU A 74 -2.76 18.37 1.04
C LEU A 74 -1.95 19.41 0.25
N ALA A 75 -0.91 19.00 -0.49
CA ALA A 75 -0.13 19.93 -1.30
C ALA A 75 -0.90 20.50 -2.50
N ARG A 76 -1.85 19.74 -3.07
CA ARG A 76 -2.70 20.19 -4.19
C ARG A 76 -3.80 21.14 -3.72
N ASP A 77 -4.43 20.84 -2.58
CA ASP A 77 -5.51 21.68 -2.06
C ASP A 77 -4.98 23.02 -1.53
N THR A 78 -3.77 23.05 -0.95
CA THR A 78 -3.16 24.29 -0.47
C THR A 78 -2.71 25.21 -1.62
N MET A 79 -2.21 24.66 -2.73
CA MET A 79 -1.88 25.45 -3.93
C MET A 79 -3.14 26.04 -4.59
N LEU A 80 -4.21 25.26 -4.73
CA LEU A 80 -5.46 25.72 -5.34
C LEU A 80 -6.12 26.84 -4.53
N GLN A 81 -6.08 26.79 -3.20
CA GLN A 81 -6.60 27.89 -2.36
C GLN A 81 -5.77 29.17 -2.48
N HIS A 82 -4.45 29.08 -2.62
CA HIS A 82 -3.60 30.25 -2.80
C HIS A 82 -3.80 30.91 -4.17
N GLU A 83 -3.96 30.13 -5.25
CA GLU A 83 -4.26 30.66 -6.58
C GLU A 83 -5.67 31.27 -6.68
N LEU A 84 -6.68 30.68 -6.03
CA LEU A 84 -8.04 31.22 -5.98
C LEU A 84 -8.15 32.49 -5.12
N SER A 85 -7.32 32.63 -4.09
CA SER A 85 -7.25 33.84 -3.27
C SER A 85 -6.63 35.03 -4.03
N MET A 86 -5.65 34.79 -4.91
CA MET A 86 -5.00 35.84 -5.70
C MET A 86 -5.78 36.27 -6.96
N LYS A 87 -6.83 35.53 -7.37
CA LYS A 87 -7.62 35.82 -8.58
C LYS A 87 -8.96 36.51 -8.33
N ARG A 88 -9.26 37.01 -7.12
CA ARG A 88 -10.46 37.83 -6.89
C ARG A 88 -10.16 39.31 -7.20
N PRO A 89 -10.54 39.86 -8.37
CA PRO A 89 -10.55 41.31 -8.56
C PRO A 89 -11.59 41.91 -7.61
N HIS A 90 -11.22 43.01 -6.94
CA HIS A 90 -12.17 43.90 -6.29
C HIS A 90 -13.21 44.35 -7.31
N GLN A 91 -14.41 43.78 -7.26
CA GLN A 91 -15.58 44.44 -7.82
C GLN A 91 -16.08 45.42 -6.77
N GLN A 92 -15.72 46.69 -6.99
CA GLN A 92 -16.43 47.85 -6.44
C GLN A 92 -17.78 48.00 -7.13
#